data_AF-A0A968XRF1-F1
#
_entry.id   AF-A0A968XRF1-F1
#
_cell.length_a   1.000
_cell.length_b   1.000
_cell.length_c   1.000
_cell.angle_alpha   90.00
_cell.angle_beta   90.00
_cell.angle_gamma   90.00
#
_symmetry.space_group_name_H-M   'P 1'
#
loop_
_entity.id
_entity.type
_entity.pdbx_description
1 polymer ?
#
loop_
_entity_poly.entity_id
_entity_poly.type
_entity_poly.pdbx_seq_one_letter_code
_entity_poly.pdbx_strand_id
1 'polypeptide(L)' 'MMVDGTPQLFKTDVRAYTYDGHIQLVAARLYQGQTTNFRTPGGGFAPVQIVADVMAACGCS' A
#
# COMPACT_ATOMS: atom_id res chain seq x y z
N MET A 1 -10.35 2.11 -4.94
CA MET A 1 -11.05 1.90 -3.65
C MET A 1 -12.55 2.02 -3.90
N MET A 2 -13.39 1.18 -3.29
CA MET A 2 -14.84 1.41 -3.31
C MET A 2 -15.21 2.42 -2.22
N VAL A 3 -15.86 3.51 -2.60
CA VAL A 3 -16.35 4.56 -1.69
C VAL A 3 -17.81 4.79 -2.04
N ASP A 4 -18.72 4.61 -1.08
CA ASP A 4 -20.17 4.74 -1.27
C ASP A 4 -20.71 3.97 -2.49
N GLY A 5 -20.21 2.74 -2.71
CA GLY A 5 -20.61 1.88 -3.82
C GLY A 5 -20.04 2.28 -5.19
N THR A 6 -19.22 3.33 -5.26
CA THR A 6 -18.59 3.79 -6.50
C THR A 6 -17.09 3.51 -6.48
N PRO A 7 -16.51 2.95 -7.57
CA PRO A 7 -15.07 2.80 -7.68
C PRO A 7 -14.40 4.16 -7.88
N GLN A 8 -13.49 4.51 -6.99
CA GLN A 8 -12.62 5.68 -7.13
C GLN A 8 -11.16 5.30 -7.35
N LEU A 9 -10.49 6.11 -8.18
CA LEU A 9 -9.06 6.05 -8.41
C LEU A 9 -8.31 6.82 -7.31
N PHE A 10 -7.27 6.21 -6.78
CA PHE A 10 -6.37 6.82 -5.81
C PHE A 10 -4.93 6.71 -6.31
N LYS A 11 -4.13 7.73 -6.00
CA LYS A 11 -2.68 7.60 -6.07
C LYS A 11 -2.21 6.78 -4.87
N THR A 12 -1.20 5.96 -5.09
CA THR A 12 -0.61 5.10 -4.06
C THR A 12 0.89 5.31 -3.98
N ASP A 13 1.40 5.35 -2.77
CA ASP A 13 2.82 5.09 -2.50
C ASP A 13 2.98 4.05 -1.39
N VAL A 14 4.14 3.41 -1.36
CA VAL A 14 4.54 2.49 -0.29
C VAL A 14 5.59 3.18 0.56
N ARG A 15 5.39 3.19 1.88
CA ARG A 15 6.30 3.80 2.85
C ARG A 15 6.86 2.72 3.77
N ALA A 16 8.19 2.64 3.84
CA ALA A 16 8.90 1.89 4.87
C ALA A 16 9.26 2.82 6.03
N TYR A 17 8.89 2.44 7.24
CA TYR A 17 9.31 3.09 8.47
C TYR A 17 10.52 2.33 9.01
N THR A 18 11.65 3.03 9.08
CA THR A 18 12.93 2.46 9.47
C THR A 18 13.41 3.06 10.78
N TYR A 19 14.05 2.23 11.60
CA TYR A 19 14.71 2.62 12.82
C TYR A 19 15.93 1.75 13.02
N ASP A 20 17.06 2.37 13.34
CA ASP A 20 18.35 1.70 13.55
C ASP A 20 18.78 0.79 12.38
N GLY A 21 18.57 1.27 11.14
CA GLY A 21 18.88 0.49 9.93
C GLY A 21 17.90 -0.65 9.62
N HIS A 22 16.90 -0.89 10.47
CA HIS A 22 15.90 -1.95 10.30
C HIS A 22 14.53 -1.41 9.91
N ILE A 23 13.82 -2.10 9.01
CA ILE A 23 12.42 -1.80 8.68
C ILE A 23 11.53 -2.34 9.79
N GLN A 24 10.75 -1.45 10.41
CA GLN A 24 9.80 -1.78 11.46
C GLN A 24 8.40 -2.00 10.91
N LEU A 25 8.01 -1.24 9.89
CA LEU A 25 6.68 -1.28 9.30
C LEU A 25 6.75 -0.89 7.82
N VAL A 26 5.94 -1.55 7.00
CA VAL A 26 5.65 -1.12 5.63
C VAL A 26 4.15 -0.86 5.51
N ALA A 27 3.78 0.32 5.02
CA ALA A 27 2.38 0.69 4.82
C ALA A 27 2.19 1.35 3.45
N ALA A 28 1.07 1.08 2.80
CA ALA A 28 0.66 1.80 1.60
C ALA A 28 -0.15 3.03 2.01
N ARG A 29 -0.07 4.10 1.22
CA ARG A 29 -0.85 5.33 1.44
C ARG A 29 -1.65 5.64 0.19
N LEU A 30 -2.97 5.72 0.37
CA LEU A 30 -3.95 6.04 -0.67
C LEU A 30 -4.37 7.50 -0.53
N TYR A 31 -4.29 8.28 -1.60
CA TYR A 31 -4.69 9.70 -1.57
C TYR A 31 -5.16 10.19 -2.94
N GLN A 32 -5.86 11.34 -2.95
CA GLN A 32 -6.19 12.09 -4.16
C GLN A 32 -5.67 13.51 -4.05
N GLY A 33 -5.21 14.07 -5.17
CA GLY A 33 -4.55 15.36 -5.18
C GLY A 33 -3.13 15.29 -4.61
N GLN A 34 -2.85 16.12 -3.59
CA GLN A 34 -1.54 16.19 -2.94
C GLN A 34 -1.36 15.14 -1.84
N THR A 35 -0.13 14.66 -1.67
CA THR A 35 0.24 13.55 -0.76
C THR A 35 0.00 13.84 0.72
N THR A 36 -0.17 15.11 1.14
CA THR A 36 -0.47 15.51 2.52
C THR A 36 -1.95 15.41 2.87
N ASN A 37 -2.84 15.23 1.88
CA ASN A 37 -4.27 15.15 2.12
C ASN A 37 -4.71 13.71 2.41
N PHE A 38 -4.55 13.28 3.66
CA PHE A 38 -5.02 11.96 4.15
C PHE A 38 -6.47 11.93 4.63
N ARG A 39 -7.25 12.98 4.34
CA ARG A 39 -8.66 13.07 4.77
C ARG A 39 -9.65 12.74 3.66
N THR A 40 -9.18 12.13 2.56
CA THR A 40 -10.08 11.68 1.51
C THR A 40 -10.84 10.43 1.97
N PRO A 41 -12.17 10.38 1.82
CA PRO A 41 -12.95 9.17 2.08
C PRO A 41 -12.38 7.99 1.29
N GLY A 42 -12.10 6.87 1.98
CA GLY A 42 -11.43 5.70 1.37
C GLY A 42 -9.92 5.83 1.15
N GLY A 43 -9.32 6.98 1.49
CA GLY A 43 -7.87 7.19 1.51
C GLY A 43 -7.23 6.87 2.86
N GLY A 44 -5.96 7.23 3.02
CA GLY A 44 -5.18 7.00 4.25
C GLY A 44 -4.27 5.79 4.15
N PHE A 45 -4.06 5.09 5.26
CA PHE A 45 -3.20 3.90 5.28
C PHE A 45 -3.92 2.66 4.78
N ALA A 46 -3.22 1.86 3.98
CA ALA A 46 -3.64 0.56 3.51
C ALA A 46 -2.58 -0.50 3.85
N PRO A 47 -2.99 -1.74 4.16
CA PRO A 47 -2.07 -2.82 4.47
C PRO A 47 -1.25 -3.21 3.23
N VAL A 48 0.00 -3.59 3.46
CA VAL A 48 0.88 -4.17 2.43
C VAL A 48 1.09 -5.62 2.77
N GLN A 49 0.78 -6.51 1.82
CA GLN A 49 1.08 -7.93 1.94
C GLN A 49 2.37 -8.22 1.19
N ILE A 50 3.36 -8.78 1.90
CA ILE A 50 4.60 -9.26 1.29
C ILE A 50 4.33 -10.70 0.87
N VAL A 51 4.32 -10.92 -0.44
CA VAL A 51 4.14 -12.26 -1.00
C VAL A 51 5.53 -12.80 -1.33
N ALA A 52 5.90 -13.95 -0.77
CA ALA A 52 7.13 -14.64 -1.15
C ALA A 52 7.01 -15.07 -2.62
N ASP A 53 8.09 -14.89 -3.38
CA ASP A 53 8.09 -14.98 -4.84
C ASP A 53 7.50 -16.29 -5.41
N VAL A 54 6.73 -16.15 -6.48
CA VAL A 54 6.01 -17.22 -7.21
C VAL A 54 6.95 -18.18 -7.95
N MET A 55 8.24 -17.90 -8.07
CA MET A 55 9.22 -18.85 -8.65
C MET A 55 9.47 -20.10 -7.79
N ALA A 56 8.99 -20.15 -6.54
CA ALA A 56 8.96 -21.40 -5.76
C ALA A 56 7.69 -22.24 -6.00
N ALA A 57 6.64 -21.66 -6.61
CA ALA A 57 5.37 -22.33 -6.86
C ALA A 57 5.31 -22.98 -8.26
N CYS A 58 6.03 -22.43 -9.23
CA CYS A 58 6.20 -23.06 -10.55
C CYS A 58 7.46 -23.93 -10.50
N GLY A 59 7.33 -25.17 -10.02
CA GLY A 59 8.43 -26.14 -9.88
C GLY A 59 9.01 -26.61 -11.23
N CYS A 60 9.70 -25.73 -11.95
CA CYS A 60 10.61 -26.14 -13.02
C CYS A 60 11.96 -26.48 -12.39
N SER A 61 12.15 -27.79 -12.16
CA SER A 61 13.46 -28.44 -11.97
C SER A 61 14.32 -28.36 -13.21
#